data_AF-A0A8H3MAZ5-F1
#
_entry.id   AF-A0A8H3MAZ5-F1
#
_cell.length_a   1.000
_cell.length_b   1.000
_cell.length_c   1.000
_cell.angle_alpha   90.00
_cell.angle_beta   90.00
_cell.angle_gamma   90.00
#
_symmetry.space_group_name_H-M   'P 1'
#
loop_
_entity.id
_entity.type
_entity.pdbx_description
1 polymer ?
#
loop_
_entity_poly.entity_id
_entity_poly.type
_entity_poly.pdbx_seq_one_letter_code
_entity_poly.pdbx_strand_id
1 'polypeptide(L)'
;MGIKPFFDVVVPEEISLSMFKTKLGKMISNILGSTSKFGIETISAFPLQGYHTEKKIYIRIRIWNHWDWNKVLKAVCEVGISTASDDLNPTYYYRKVAREERLPLPSWATLSNYFHEYIQGCTYFFQVSVNNYNPINDNEYNNPLISSALLWD
;
A
#
# COMPACT_ATOMS: atom_id res chain seq x y z
N MET A 1 11.09 4.65 8.40
CA MET A 1 10.45 3.65 7.53
C MET A 1 9.06 4.17 7.21
N GLY A 2 8.78 4.48 5.94
CA GLY A 2 7.48 5.03 5.54
C GLY A 2 6.62 3.98 4.85
N ILE A 3 5.33 4.26 4.78
CA ILE A 3 4.39 3.55 3.93
C ILE A 3 4.81 3.68 2.47
N LYS A 4 4.83 2.58 1.73
CA LYS A 4 5.27 2.55 0.32
C LYS A 4 4.11 2.14 -0.59
N PRO A 5 3.73 2.95 -1.60
CA PRO A 5 2.77 2.53 -2.60
C PRO A 5 3.29 1.32 -3.37
N PHE A 6 2.37 0.45 -3.77
CA PHE A 6 2.70 -0.78 -4.48
C PHE A 6 1.65 -1.13 -5.53
N PHE A 7 2.04 -1.96 -6.47
CA PHE A 7 1.13 -2.62 -7.40
C PHE A 7 1.68 -3.98 -7.81
N ASP A 8 0.77 -4.84 -8.26
CA ASP A 8 1.05 -6.23 -8.54
C ASP A 8 0.91 -6.46 -10.05
N VAL A 9 1.88 -7.15 -10.65
CA VAL A 9 1.86 -7.52 -12.07
C VAL A 9 1.70 -9.02 -12.22
N VAL A 10 0.93 -9.40 -13.24
CA VAL A 10 0.72 -10.80 -13.61
C VAL A 10 2.00 -11.31 -14.27
N VAL A 11 2.43 -12.51 -13.89
CA VAL A 11 3.53 -13.19 -14.56
C VAL A 11 2.99 -13.89 -15.81
N PRO A 12 3.50 -13.59 -17.03
CA PRO A 12 3.08 -14.28 -18.24
C PRO A 12 3.40 -15.77 -18.17
N GLU A 13 2.51 -16.61 -18.69
CA GLU A 13 2.67 -18.07 -18.64
C GLU A 13 3.82 -18.56 -19.55
N GLU A 14 4.17 -17.78 -20.58
CA GLU A 14 5.21 -18.11 -21.55
C GLU A 14 6.63 -17.81 -21.06
N ILE A 15 6.80 -17.08 -19.95
CA ILE A 15 8.09 -16.59 -19.48
C ILE A 15 8.35 -17.09 -18.06
N SER A 16 9.54 -17.65 -17.82
CA SER A 16 9.93 -18.04 -16.47
C SER A 16 9.93 -16.84 -15.50
N LEU A 17 9.50 -17.07 -14.26
CA LEU A 17 9.43 -16.04 -13.22
C LEU A 17 10.74 -15.26 -13.07
N SER A 18 11.89 -15.95 -13.10
CA SER A 18 13.21 -15.34 -12.96
C SER A 18 13.54 -14.40 -14.14
N MET A 19 13.26 -14.84 -15.38
CA MET A 19 13.48 -14.01 -16.57
C MET A 19 12.57 -12.79 -16.57
N PHE A 20 11.29 -12.98 -16.23
CA PHE A 20 10.33 -11.88 -16.16
C PHE A 20 10.72 -10.87 -15.07
N LYS A 21 11.07 -11.32 -13.86
CA LYS A 21 11.53 -10.46 -12.76
C LYS A 21 12.77 -9.64 -13.15
N THR A 22 13.71 -10.25 -13.86
CA THR A 22 14.93 -9.55 -14.35
C THR A 22 14.59 -8.50 -15.40
N LYS A 23 13.73 -8.83 -16.39
CA LYS A 23 13.29 -7.88 -17.43
C LYS A 23 12.54 -6.69 -16.81
N LEU A 24 11.60 -6.98 -15.93
CA LEU A 24 10.80 -5.99 -15.22
C LEU A 24 11.68 -5.07 -14.35
N GLY A 25 12.61 -5.64 -13.57
CA GLY A 25 13.55 -4.87 -12.77
C GLY A 25 14.42 -3.92 -13.60
N LYS A 26 14.94 -4.37 -14.75
CA LYS A 26 15.69 -3.52 -15.68
C LYS A 26 14.84 -2.38 -16.24
N MET A 27 13.62 -2.68 -16.68
CA MET A 27 12.68 -1.68 -17.19
C MET A 27 12.40 -0.60 -16.14
N ILE A 28 12.04 -0.99 -14.92
CA ILE A 28 11.74 -0.05 -13.82
C ILE A 28 12.97 0.78 -13.45
N SER A 29 14.15 0.14 -13.37
CA SER A 29 15.40 0.85 -13.10
C SER A 29 15.70 1.91 -14.16
N ASN A 30 15.45 1.61 -15.44
CA ASN A 30 15.64 2.58 -16.53
C ASN A 30 14.66 3.76 -16.41
N ILE A 31 13.40 3.51 -16.02
CA ILE A 31 12.38 4.55 -15.83
C ILE A 31 12.73 5.48 -14.66
N LEU A 32 13.25 4.92 -13.56
CA LEU A 32 13.53 5.63 -12.32
C LEU A 32 14.96 6.19 -12.22
N GLY A 33 15.85 5.73 -13.10
CA GLY A 33 17.28 6.02 -13.08
C GLY A 33 18.03 5.40 -11.89
N SER A 34 17.42 4.44 -11.17
CA SER A 34 18.03 3.82 -9.99
C SER A 34 17.34 2.50 -9.60
N THR A 35 18.12 1.54 -9.10
CA THR A 35 17.64 0.30 -8.48
C THR A 35 17.26 0.46 -7.00
N SER A 36 17.64 1.56 -6.35
CA SER A 36 17.38 1.79 -4.90
C SER A 36 16.00 2.38 -4.61
N LYS A 37 15.26 2.82 -5.64
CA LYS A 37 13.96 3.50 -5.51
C LYS A 37 12.76 2.55 -5.47
N PHE A 38 12.99 1.26 -5.69
CA PHE A 38 11.93 0.26 -5.76
C PHE A 38 12.39 -1.08 -5.18
N GLY A 39 11.43 -1.93 -4.89
CA GLY A 39 11.62 -3.29 -4.37
C GLY A 39 10.66 -4.22 -5.08
N ILE A 40 11.11 -5.45 -5.32
CA ILE A 40 10.32 -6.46 -6.02
C ILE A 40 10.20 -7.71 -5.15
N GLU A 41 8.98 -8.05 -4.80
CA GLU A 41 8.64 -9.28 -4.09
C GLU A 41 7.74 -10.18 -4.94
N THR A 42 7.81 -11.48 -4.71
CA THR A 42 6.95 -12.46 -5.38
C THR A 42 5.87 -12.86 -4.40
N ILE A 43 4.61 -12.76 -4.83
CA ILE A 43 3.44 -13.10 -4.01
C ILE A 43 2.57 -14.14 -4.74
N SER A 44 1.74 -14.82 -3.97
CA SER A 44 0.74 -15.76 -4.48
C SER A 44 -0.64 -15.31 -4.03
N ALA A 45 -1.51 -14.99 -4.98
CA ALA A 45 -2.84 -14.43 -4.72
C ALA A 45 -3.88 -15.01 -5.68
N PHE A 46 -5.15 -14.94 -5.30
CA PHE A 46 -6.23 -15.31 -6.21
C PHE A 46 -6.44 -14.20 -7.24
N PRO A 47 -6.55 -14.53 -8.54
CA PRO A 47 -6.88 -13.55 -9.56
C PRO A 47 -8.26 -12.94 -9.32
N LEU A 48 -8.37 -11.63 -9.58
CA LEU A 48 -9.64 -10.90 -9.46
C LEU A 48 -10.63 -11.27 -10.57
N GLN A 49 -10.13 -11.70 -11.72
CA GLN A 49 -10.94 -12.03 -12.89
C GLN A 49 -11.03 -13.54 -13.07
N GLY A 50 -12.26 -14.04 -13.23
CA GLY A 50 -12.54 -15.46 -13.37
C GLY A 50 -12.69 -16.18 -12.02
N TYR A 51 -13.29 -17.37 -12.06
CA TYR A 51 -13.34 -18.25 -10.90
C TYR A 51 -12.13 -19.18 -10.92
N HIS A 52 -11.23 -19.01 -9.96
CA HIS A 52 -10.01 -19.80 -9.84
C HIS A 52 -9.93 -20.43 -8.45
N THR A 53 -9.76 -21.75 -8.41
CA THR A 53 -9.55 -22.51 -7.18
C THR A 53 -8.10 -22.45 -6.71
N GLU A 54 -7.18 -22.01 -7.57
CA GLU A 54 -5.76 -21.94 -7.31
C GLU A 54 -5.25 -20.49 -7.34
N LYS A 55 -4.22 -20.22 -6.53
CA LYS A 55 -3.56 -18.92 -6.51
C LYS A 55 -2.58 -18.81 -7.68
N LYS A 56 -2.58 -17.66 -8.35
CA LYS A 56 -1.59 -17.31 -9.35
C LYS A 56 -0.40 -16.59 -8.72
N ILE A 57 0.75 -16.68 -9.37
CA ILE A 57 1.96 -15.96 -8.97
C ILE A 57 1.90 -14.55 -9.54
N TYR A 58 2.18 -13.57 -8.68
CA TYR A 58 2.32 -12.17 -9.05
C TYR A 58 3.68 -11.64 -8.61
N ILE A 59 4.11 -10.58 -9.29
CA ILE A 59 5.25 -9.79 -8.84
C ILE A 59 4.72 -8.48 -8.27
N ARG A 60 4.96 -8.24 -7.00
CA ARG A 60 4.62 -6.98 -6.32
C ARG A 60 5.80 -6.04 -6.39
N ILE A 61 5.53 -4.84 -6.91
CA ILE A 61 6.50 -3.75 -7.02
C ILE A 61 6.14 -2.72 -5.96
N ARG A 62 7.04 -2.51 -4.99
CA ARG A 62 6.96 -1.42 -4.02
C ARG A 62 7.80 -0.26 -4.52
N ILE A 63 7.29 0.96 -4.43
CA ILE A 63 7.99 2.18 -4.86
C ILE A 63 8.04 3.16 -3.69
N TRP A 64 9.14 3.88 -3.56
CA TRP A 64 9.41 4.68 -2.35
C TRP A 64 8.68 6.03 -2.37
N ASN A 65 8.12 6.41 -3.52
CA ASN A 65 7.45 7.68 -3.77
C ASN A 65 6.21 7.47 -4.65
N HIS A 66 5.14 8.22 -4.40
CA HIS A 66 3.90 8.15 -5.16
C HIS A 66 4.02 8.71 -6.59
N TRP A 67 4.87 9.73 -6.81
CA TRP A 67 5.13 10.26 -8.16
C TRP A 67 5.80 9.22 -9.06
N ASP A 68 6.85 8.59 -8.53
CA ASP A 68 7.56 7.50 -9.19
C ASP A 68 6.64 6.29 -9.40
N TRP A 69 5.76 6.00 -8.43
CA TRP A 69 4.76 4.93 -8.57
C TRP A 69 3.87 5.13 -9.78
N ASN A 70 3.31 6.33 -9.96
CA ASN A 70 2.45 6.63 -11.10
C ASN A 70 3.20 6.54 -12.44
N LYS A 71 4.44 7.05 -12.48
CA LYS A 71 5.30 7.00 -13.67
C LYS A 71 5.57 5.55 -14.09
N VAL A 72 5.92 4.69 -13.14
CA VAL A 72 6.22 3.28 -13.42
C VAL A 72 4.95 2.52 -13.81
N LEU A 73 3.84 2.73 -13.10
CA LEU A 73 2.57 2.07 -13.40
C LEU A 73 2.12 2.37 -14.83
N LYS A 74 2.15 3.64 -15.26
CA LYS A 74 1.83 4.04 -16.63
C LYS A 74 2.72 3.35 -17.66
N ALA A 75 4.04 3.39 -17.46
CA ALA A 75 4.98 2.77 -18.37
C ALA A 75 4.81 1.24 -18.48
N VAL A 76 4.50 0.56 -17.36
CA VAL A 76 4.22 -0.89 -17.35
C VAL A 76 2.96 -1.20 -18.17
N CYS A 77 1.90 -0.41 -17.98
CA CYS A 77 0.65 -0.55 -18.74
C CYS A 77 0.85 -0.25 -20.24
N GLU A 78 1.63 0.77 -20.59
CA GLU A 78 1.94 1.15 -21.98
C GLU A 78 2.67 0.03 -22.76
N VAL A 79 3.49 -0.78 -22.06
CA VAL A 79 4.18 -1.94 -22.65
C VAL A 79 3.27 -3.18 -22.74
N GLY A 80 2.01 -3.08 -22.29
CA GLY A 80 1.04 -4.18 -22.35
C GLY A 80 1.21 -5.23 -21.25
N ILE A 81 1.95 -4.93 -20.18
CA ILE A 81 2.06 -5.82 -19.03
C ILE A 81 0.77 -5.72 -18.21
N SER A 82 0.11 -6.86 -18.01
CA SER A 82 -1.11 -6.92 -17.21
C SER A 82 -0.81 -6.67 -15.73
N THR A 83 -1.50 -5.69 -15.16
CA THR A 83 -1.43 -5.37 -13.72
C THR A 83 -2.72 -5.80 -13.03
N ALA A 84 -2.63 -6.20 -11.76
CA ALA A 84 -3.79 -6.44 -10.90
C ALA A 84 -4.26 -5.15 -10.21
N SER A 85 -3.78 -3.98 -10.65
CA SER A 85 -4.24 -2.68 -10.18
C SER A 85 -5.29 -2.16 -11.14
N ASP A 86 -6.50 -1.93 -10.64
CA ASP A 86 -7.61 -1.29 -11.35
C ASP A 86 -7.49 0.24 -11.36
N ASP A 87 -6.84 0.80 -10.34
CA ASP A 87 -6.69 2.25 -10.19
C ASP A 87 -5.37 2.77 -10.80
N LEU A 88 -5.49 3.46 -11.94
CA LEU A 88 -4.40 4.20 -12.58
C LEU A 88 -4.32 5.66 -12.08
N ASN A 89 -5.21 6.07 -11.18
CA ASN A 89 -5.23 7.42 -10.66
C ASN A 89 -4.25 7.58 -9.49
N PRO A 90 -3.25 8.47 -9.60
CA PRO A 90 -2.30 8.73 -8.51
C PRO A 90 -2.94 9.30 -7.25
N THR A 91 -4.16 9.81 -7.30
CA THR A 91 -4.81 10.47 -6.15
C THR A 91 -5.26 9.47 -5.07
N TYR A 92 -5.56 8.21 -5.41
CA TYR A 92 -6.23 7.28 -4.50
C TYR A 92 -5.37 6.11 -4.00
N TYR A 93 -4.05 6.17 -4.20
CA TYR A 93 -3.11 5.13 -3.76
C TYR A 93 -3.24 4.78 -2.27
N TYR A 94 -3.62 5.76 -1.43
CA TYR A 94 -3.78 5.60 0.00
C TYR A 94 -4.83 4.54 0.38
N ARG A 95 -5.86 4.31 -0.45
CA ARG A 95 -6.92 3.33 -0.15
C ARG A 95 -6.38 1.91 -0.20
N LYS A 96 -5.60 1.61 -1.24
CA LYS A 96 -4.96 0.32 -1.45
C LYS A 96 -3.96 0.02 -0.34
N VAL A 97 -3.16 1.02 -0.03
CA VAL A 97 -2.18 0.98 1.05
C VAL A 97 -2.86 0.79 2.40
N ALA A 98 -3.89 1.58 2.73
CA ALA A 98 -4.60 1.47 4.00
C ALA A 98 -5.23 0.09 4.17
N ARG A 99 -5.80 -0.48 3.10
CA ARG A 99 -6.35 -1.84 3.11
C ARG A 99 -5.28 -2.90 3.35
N GLU A 100 -4.13 -2.81 2.67
CA GLU A 100 -3.04 -3.77 2.81
C GLU A 100 -2.41 -3.72 4.20
N GLU A 101 -2.19 -2.50 4.72
CA GLU A 101 -1.64 -2.26 6.06
C GLU A 101 -2.72 -2.40 7.16
N ARG A 102 -3.96 -2.77 6.80
CA ARG A 102 -5.10 -2.95 7.72
C ARG A 102 -5.35 -1.76 8.65
N LEU A 103 -5.18 -0.55 8.11
CA LEU A 103 -5.42 0.66 8.89
C LEU A 103 -6.90 0.76 9.25
N PRO A 104 -7.26 1.04 10.52
CA PRO A 104 -8.63 1.19 10.98
C PRO A 104 -9.31 2.46 10.46
N LEU A 105 -9.50 2.60 9.14
CA LEU A 105 -10.26 3.68 8.53
C LEU A 105 -11.71 3.23 8.29
N PRO A 106 -12.77 3.98 8.68
CA PRO A 106 -12.83 5.25 9.41
C PRO A 106 -13.07 5.05 10.94
N SER A 107 -12.41 4.08 11.56
CA SER A 107 -12.67 3.68 12.96
C SER A 107 -11.74 4.39 13.95
N TRP A 108 -12.05 4.24 15.24
CA TRP A 108 -11.19 4.71 16.32
C TRP A 108 -9.88 3.93 16.35
N ALA A 109 -8.78 4.64 16.62
CA ALA A 109 -7.45 4.07 16.66
C ALA A 109 -6.64 4.62 17.83
N THR A 110 -5.82 3.75 18.43
CA THR A 110 -4.89 4.10 19.49
C THR A 110 -3.50 4.31 18.88
N LEU A 111 -2.94 5.49 19.13
CA LEU A 111 -1.57 5.85 18.75
C LEU A 111 -0.61 5.47 19.88
N SER A 112 0.45 4.73 19.58
CA SER A 112 1.56 4.51 20.50
C SER A 112 2.89 4.96 19.90
N ASN A 113 3.89 5.24 20.75
CA ASN A 113 5.26 5.59 20.33
C ASN A 113 5.29 6.54 19.11
N TYR A 114 4.63 7.69 19.26
CA TYR A 114 4.46 8.70 18.23
C TYR A 114 5.29 9.95 18.55
N PHE A 115 5.67 10.68 17.51
CA PHE A 115 6.13 12.06 17.64
C PHE A 115 4.91 12.97 17.54
N HIS A 116 4.86 14.03 18.36
CA HIS A 116 3.81 15.03 18.27
C HIS A 116 4.36 16.45 18.39
N GLU A 117 3.71 17.38 17.71
CA GLU A 117 4.02 18.80 17.76
C GLU A 117 2.72 19.58 17.89
N TYR A 118 2.72 20.58 18.77
CA TYR A 118 1.62 21.53 18.86
C TYR A 118 1.77 22.58 17.77
N ILE A 119 0.76 22.72 16.91
CA ILE A 119 0.76 23.74 15.86
C ILE A 119 0.18 25.05 16.43
N GLN A 120 -1.15 25.15 16.50
CA GLN A 120 -1.87 26.30 17.06
C GLN A 120 -3.37 25.95 17.16
N GLY A 121 -4.10 26.59 18.08
CA GLY A 121 -5.57 26.54 18.10
C GLY A 121 -6.12 25.15 18.35
N CYS A 122 -5.55 24.43 19.33
CA CYS A 122 -5.91 23.03 19.64
C CYS A 122 -5.61 22.02 18.51
N THR A 123 -4.82 22.39 17.51
CA THR A 123 -4.37 21.49 16.45
C THR A 123 -3.04 20.85 16.82
N TYR A 124 -2.98 19.52 16.74
CA TYR A 124 -1.79 18.73 16.98
C TYR A 124 -1.39 17.99 15.71
N PHE A 125 -0.09 18.00 15.42
CA PHE A 125 0.50 17.15 14.41
C PHE A 125 1.03 15.88 15.06
N PHE A 126 0.72 14.72 14.48
CA PHE A 126 1.23 13.43 14.92
C PHE A 126 1.95 12.73 13.78
N GLN A 127 3.13 12.20 14.08
CA GLN A 127 3.86 11.29 13.20
C GLN A 127 3.99 9.93 13.89
N VAL A 128 3.40 8.91 13.27
CA VAL A 128 3.30 7.56 13.83
C VAL A 128 3.72 6.53 12.79
N SER A 129 4.38 5.46 13.26
CA SER A 129 4.65 4.28 12.42
C SER A 129 3.36 3.47 12.25
N VAL A 130 3.16 2.85 11.09
CA VAL A 130 1.98 1.98 10.84
C VAL A 130 1.77 0.94 11.94
N ASN A 131 2.85 0.32 12.42
CA ASN A 131 2.78 -0.72 13.45
C ASN A 131 2.27 -0.20 14.82
N ASN A 132 2.28 1.12 15.01
CA ASN A 132 1.83 1.77 16.23
C ASN A 132 0.47 2.46 16.07
N TYR A 133 -0.19 2.29 14.91
CA TYR A 133 -1.52 2.78 14.62
C TYR A 133 -2.50 1.60 14.64
N ASN A 134 -3.11 1.36 15.79
CA ASN A 134 -3.89 0.14 16.02
C ASN A 134 -5.38 0.44 16.24
N PRO A 135 -6.30 -0.45 15.81
CA PRO A 135 -7.71 -0.32 16.17
C PRO A 135 -7.86 -0.31 17.68
N ILE A 136 -8.87 0.41 18.16
CA ILE A 136 -9.25 0.37 19.56
C ILE A 136 -9.72 -1.05 19.94
N ASN A 137 -9.46 -1.49 21.16
CA ASN A 137 -9.98 -2.76 21.65
C ASN A 137 -11.49 -2.61 21.92
N ASP A 138 -12.29 -3.61 21.58
CA ASP A 138 -13.74 -3.60 21.86
C ASP A 138 -14.06 -3.34 23.34
N ASN A 139 -13.18 -3.78 24.24
CA ASN A 139 -13.34 -3.56 25.69
C ASN A 139 -13.11 -2.09 26.10
N GLU A 140 -12.39 -1.31 25.31
CA GLU A 140 -12.11 0.10 25.57
C GLU A 140 -13.27 1.04 25.20
N TYR A 141 -14.28 0.56 24.46
CA TYR A 141 -15.52 1.33 24.23
C TYR A 141 -16.26 1.68 25.52
N ASN A 142 -16.08 0.88 26.58
CA ASN A 142 -16.65 1.13 27.90
C ASN A 142 -15.81 2.10 28.76
N ASN A 143 -14.67 2.58 28.25
CA ASN A 143 -13.84 3.54 28.98
C ASN A 143 -14.60 4.88 29.05
N PRO A 144 -14.81 5.46 30.25
CA PRO A 144 -15.58 6.69 30.42
C PRO A 144 -15.04 7.88 29.61
N LEU A 145 -13.74 7.93 29.33
CA LEU A 145 -13.12 8.96 28.49
C LEU A 145 -13.46 8.81 27.00
N ILE A 146 -13.70 7.58 26.54
CA ILE A 146 -14.02 7.27 25.14
C ILE A 146 -15.54 7.25 24.94
N SER A 147 -16.28 6.61 25.87
CA SER A 147 -17.74 6.53 25.83
C SER A 147 -18.42 7.91 25.84
N SER A 148 -17.81 8.88 26.54
CA SER A 148 -18.30 10.26 26.57
C SER A 148 -18.14 10.98 25.23
N ALA A 149 -17.07 10.70 24.48
CA ALA A 149 -16.90 11.23 23.13
C ALA A 149 -17.87 10.58 22.13
N LEU A 150 -18.17 9.29 22.29
CA LEU A 150 -19.09 8.54 21.41
C LEU A 150 -20.57 8.93 21.58
N LEU A 151 -20.94 9.56 22.69
CA LEU A 151 -22.31 10.04 22.92
C LEU A 151 -22.66 11.29 22.08
N TRP A 152 -21.66 11.91 21.45
CA TRP A 152 -21.80 13.18 20.71
C TRP A 152 -21.75 12.98 19.20
N ASP A 153 -21.52 11.75 18.73
CA ASP A 153 -21.66 11.31 17.33
C ASP A 153 -23.09 10.83 17.04
#